data_AF-A0A853LHD1-F1
#
_entry.id   AF-A0A853LHD1-F1
#
_cell.length_a   1.000
_cell.length_b   1.000
_cell.length_c   1.000
_cell.angle_alpha   90.00
_cell.angle_beta   90.00
_cell.angle_gamma   90.00
#
_symmetry.space_group_name_H-M   'P 1'
#
loop_
_entity.id
_entity.type
_entity.pdbx_description
1 polymer ?
#
loop_
_entity_poly.entity_id
_entity_poly.type
_entity_poly.pdbx_seq_one_letter_code
_entity_poly.pdbx_strand_id
1 'polypeptide(L)'
;MGSDIAPGIYSSGGPVGNGTCYWKRTGNPDGALIDNSMSKKPQVVQIDPTDKAFKTSGCQPWQLTPDAALPPSAPPAGVQGTLGILNGLLGGQNGQQPAPSAQQPPSSAPPHS
;
A
#
# COMPACT_ATOMS: atom_id res chain seq x y z
N MET A 1 -8.55 26.12 14.38
CA MET A 1 -7.37 25.93 13.52
C MET A 1 -7.74 24.94 12.42
N GLY A 2 -7.79 25.38 11.16
CA GLY A 2 -7.82 24.51 9.98
C GLY A 2 -6.51 24.73 9.28
N SER A 3 -5.57 23.81 9.48
CA SER A 3 -4.19 23.96 9.02
C SER A 3 -3.98 23.07 7.81
N ASP A 4 -3.34 23.61 6.77
CA ASP A 4 -2.72 22.86 5.68
C ASP A 4 -1.63 21.95 6.28
N ILE A 5 -2.06 20.75 6.70
CA ILE A 5 -1.20 19.71 7.25
C ILE A 5 -0.55 18.96 6.08
N ALA A 6 0.76 18.70 6.17
CA ALA A 6 1.48 17.99 5.12
C ALA A 6 0.93 16.57 4.95
N PRO A 7 0.90 16.02 3.72
CA PRO A 7 0.51 14.63 3.51
C PRO A 7 1.39 13.66 4.30
N GLY A 8 0.78 12.59 4.80
CA GLY A 8 1.49 11.58 5.60
C GLY A 8 0.57 10.83 6.55
N ILE A 9 1.15 9.87 7.28
CA ILE A 9 0.47 9.15 8.36
C ILE A 9 0.72 9.90 9.66
N TYR A 10 -0.33 10.16 10.41
CA TYR A 10 -0.27 10.84 11.70
C TYR A 10 -0.91 9.98 12.78
N SER A 11 -0.33 10.03 13.98
CA SER A 11 -0.88 9.41 15.18
C SER A 11 -1.19 10.44 16.25
N SER A 12 -2.26 10.22 17.01
CA SER A 12 -2.61 10.96 18.22
C SER A 12 -2.84 9.98 19.36
N GLY A 13 -2.40 10.36 20.57
CA GLY A 13 -2.62 9.60 21.80
C GLY A 13 -4.10 9.44 22.20
N GLY A 14 -5.03 10.07 21.48
CA GLY A 14 -6.47 9.99 21.74
C GLY A 14 -7.01 11.25 22.41
N PRO A 15 -8.08 11.17 23.22
CA PRO A 15 -8.69 12.34 23.83
C PRO A 15 -7.78 13.05 24.85
N VAL A 16 -7.95 14.36 24.99
CA VAL A 16 -7.45 15.11 26.13
C VAL A 16 -8.33 14.80 27.35
N GLY A 17 -7.71 14.32 28.43
CA GLY A 17 -8.42 13.91 29.65
C GLY A 17 -9.48 12.84 29.38
N ASN A 18 -10.66 13.00 29.99
CA ASN A 18 -11.78 12.07 29.85
C ASN A 18 -12.74 12.40 28.68
N GLY A 19 -12.32 13.28 27.77
CA GLY A 19 -13.13 13.76 26.65
C GLY A 19 -13.23 12.76 25.49
N THR A 20 -13.49 13.29 24.29
CA THR A 20 -13.44 12.55 23.02
C THR A 20 -12.49 13.24 22.05
N CYS A 21 -11.75 12.45 21.30
CA CYS A 21 -10.96 12.92 20.18
C CYS A 21 -11.83 12.79 18.92
N TYR A 22 -12.13 13.94 18.31
CA TYR A 22 -12.80 14.01 17.01
C TYR A 22 -11.86 14.57 15.96
N TRP A 23 -11.89 14.00 14.77
CA TRP A 23 -11.21 14.54 13.61
C TRP A 23 -12.04 14.36 12.34
N LYS A 24 -11.80 15.21 11.35
CA LYS A 24 -12.32 15.07 10.00
C LYS A 24 -11.33 15.53 8.94
N ARG A 25 -11.38 14.87 7.79
CA ARG A 25 -10.68 15.18 6.53
C ARG A 25 -11.69 15.67 5.51
N THR A 26 -11.36 16.73 4.78
CA THR A 26 -12.22 17.26 3.71
C THR A 26 -11.42 17.50 2.43
N GLY A 27 -12.03 17.24 1.28
CA GLY A 27 -11.44 17.36 -0.05
C GLY A 27 -12.28 18.23 -1.00
N ASN A 28 -12.09 18.01 -2.30
CA ASN A 28 -12.84 18.67 -3.37
C ASN A 28 -13.96 17.78 -3.94
N PRO A 29 -15.02 18.38 -4.53
CA PRO A 29 -15.33 19.81 -4.52
C PRO A 29 -15.81 20.31 -3.14
N ASP A 30 -15.61 21.59 -2.87
CA ASP A 30 -16.25 22.37 -1.78
C ASP A 30 -16.17 21.78 -0.35
N GLY A 31 -15.04 21.20 0.04
CA GLY A 31 -14.87 20.67 1.39
C GLY A 31 -15.68 19.40 1.64
N ALA A 32 -15.96 18.63 0.59
CA ALA A 32 -16.56 17.30 0.66
C ALA A 32 -15.89 16.48 1.77
N LEU A 33 -16.69 15.89 2.64
CA LEU A 33 -16.19 15.04 3.71
C LEU A 33 -15.54 13.79 3.11
N ILE A 34 -14.25 13.61 3.39
CA ILE A 34 -13.51 12.40 3.00
C ILE A 34 -13.72 11.34 4.09
N ASP A 35 -13.40 11.71 5.33
CA ASP A 35 -13.50 10.80 6.48
C ASP A 35 -13.60 11.58 7.79
N ASN A 36 -14.12 10.92 8.82
CA ASN A 36 -14.14 11.42 10.19
C ASN A 36 -14.24 10.28 11.19
N SER A 37 -13.76 10.53 12.41
CA SER A 37 -13.94 9.60 13.52
C SER A 37 -14.06 10.35 14.84
N MET A 38 -14.82 9.77 15.76
CA MET A 38 -14.94 10.21 17.15
C MET A 38 -14.62 9.03 18.08
N SER A 39 -13.60 9.18 18.92
CA SER A 39 -13.07 8.08 19.72
C SER A 39 -12.61 8.51 21.11
N LYS A 40 -12.63 7.56 22.05
CA LYS A 40 -11.99 7.66 23.38
C LYS A 40 -10.63 6.96 23.44
N LYS A 41 -10.12 6.50 22.31
CA LYS A 41 -8.87 5.72 22.16
C LYS A 41 -7.87 6.47 21.27
N PRO A 42 -6.58 6.09 21.27
CA PRO A 42 -5.61 6.56 20.29
C PRO A 42 -6.12 6.43 18.85
N GLN A 43 -5.70 7.34 17.97
CA GLN A 43 -6.16 7.41 16.58
C GLN A 43 -4.96 7.51 15.63
N VAL A 44 -5.10 6.91 14.45
CA VAL A 44 -4.17 7.03 13.33
C VAL A 44 -4.95 7.51 12.12
N VAL A 45 -4.39 8.45 11.37
CA VAL A 45 -5.01 9.01 10.17
C VAL A 45 -3.97 9.14 9.06
N GLN A 46 -4.35 8.75 7.85
CA GLN A 46 -3.61 9.10 6.65
C GLN A 46 -4.17 10.41 6.11
N ILE A 47 -3.30 11.35 5.74
CA ILE A 47 -3.66 12.57 5.02
C ILE A 47 -3.04 12.49 3.64
N ASP A 48 -3.89 12.49 2.62
CA ASP A 48 -3.45 12.38 1.24
C ASP A 48 -3.14 13.75 0.62
N PRO A 49 -2.31 13.83 -0.44
CA PRO A 49 -2.02 15.09 -1.13
C PRO A 49 -3.26 15.81 -1.71
N THR A 50 -4.36 15.08 -1.89
CA THR A 50 -5.61 15.61 -2.43
C THR A 50 -6.50 16.24 -1.35
N ASP A 51 -6.24 15.97 -0.08
CA ASP A 51 -6.94 16.59 1.04
C ASP A 51 -6.77 18.10 1.03
N LYS A 52 -7.82 18.80 1.47
CA LYS A 52 -7.84 20.27 1.57
C LYS A 52 -7.87 20.78 2.98
N ALA A 53 -8.44 20.02 3.91
CA ALA A 53 -8.33 20.38 5.32
C ALA A 53 -8.40 19.16 6.23
N PHE A 54 -7.65 19.26 7.32
CA PHE A 54 -7.79 18.42 8.48
C PHE A 54 -8.22 19.27 9.67
N LYS A 55 -9.32 18.88 10.31
CA LYS A 55 -9.85 19.57 11.50
C LYS A 55 -9.94 18.56 12.63
N THR A 56 -9.45 18.97 13.80
CA THR A 56 -9.43 18.13 15.00
C THR A 56 -9.95 18.91 16.21
N SER A 57 -10.58 18.20 17.13
CA SER A 57 -11.09 18.73 18.39
C SER A 57 -10.91 17.70 19.50
N GLY A 58 -10.44 18.15 20.66
CA GLY A 58 -10.29 17.30 21.84
C GLY A 58 -9.23 16.21 21.74
N CYS A 59 -8.42 16.18 20.68
CA CYS A 59 -7.34 15.21 20.51
C CYS A 59 -6.03 15.72 21.13
N GLN A 60 -5.23 14.80 21.68
CA GLN A 60 -3.81 15.03 21.93
C GLN A 60 -3.08 15.41 20.62
N PRO A 61 -1.93 16.09 20.69
CA PRO A 61 -1.19 16.52 19.51
C PRO A 61 -0.98 15.39 18.50
N TRP A 62 -1.21 15.70 17.22
CA TRP A 62 -0.93 14.78 16.12
C TRP A 62 0.55 14.83 15.77
N GLN A 63 1.17 13.66 15.65
CA GLN A 63 2.57 13.50 15.28
C GLN A 63 2.64 12.76 13.95
N LEU A 64 3.37 13.31 12.99
CA LEU A 64 3.72 12.59 11.76
C LEU A 64 4.52 11.34 12.18
N THR A 65 4.14 10.18 11.65
CA THR A 65 4.84 8.91 11.88
C THR A 65 5.69 8.60 10.66
N PRO A 66 6.98 8.99 10.63
CA PRO A 66 7.81 8.92 9.42
C PRO A 66 8.15 7.48 9.03
N ASP A 67 8.12 6.56 10.00
CA ASP A 67 8.39 5.13 9.84
C ASP A 67 7.16 4.29 9.49
N ALA A 68 5.95 4.89 9.49
CA ALA A 68 4.75 4.23 8.96
C ALA A 68 4.71 4.35 7.43
N ALA A 69 5.85 4.15 6.77
CA ALA A 69 5.88 3.93 5.35
C ALA A 69 4.97 2.73 5.09
N LEU A 70 3.96 2.92 4.22
CA LEU A 70 3.24 1.79 3.64
C LEU A 70 4.32 0.80 3.19
N PRO A 71 4.25 -0.50 3.57
CA PRO A 71 5.14 -1.46 2.94
C PRO A 71 5.00 -1.24 1.43
N PRO A 72 6.11 -1.12 0.68
CA PRO A 72 6.01 -0.92 -0.76
C PRO A 72 5.06 -2.01 -1.27
N SER A 73 4.00 -1.59 -1.96
CA SER A 73 3.03 -2.49 -2.59
C SER A 73 3.65 -3.34 -3.71
N ALA A 74 4.97 -3.26 -3.88
CA ALA A 74 5.75 -4.27 -4.56
C ALA A 74 5.74 -5.55 -3.70
N PRO A 75 5.14 -6.67 -4.18
CA PRO A 75 5.38 -7.95 -3.53
C PRO A 75 6.89 -8.15 -3.41
N PRO A 76 7.41 -8.69 -2.28
CA PRO A 76 8.82 -8.98 -2.18
C PRO A 76 9.23 -9.81 -3.40
N ALA A 77 10.23 -9.33 -4.15
CA ALA A 77 10.80 -10.05 -5.28
C ALA A 77 11.36 -11.38 -4.74
N GLY A 78 10.52 -12.41 -4.71
CA GLY A 78 10.82 -13.65 -4.00
C GLY A 78 9.62 -14.54 -3.70
N VAL A 79 8.38 -14.03 -3.61
CA VAL A 79 7.21 -14.91 -3.35
C VAL A 79 6.87 -15.83 -4.53
N GLN A 80 7.30 -15.50 -5.75
CA GLN A 80 7.16 -16.40 -6.90
C GLN A 80 8.08 -17.63 -6.80
N GLY A 81 9.22 -17.50 -6.10
CA GLY A 81 10.18 -18.58 -5.93
C GLY A 81 9.66 -19.65 -4.97
N THR A 82 9.17 -19.24 -3.79
CA THR A 82 8.72 -20.16 -2.73
C THR A 82 7.52 -21.01 -3.11
N LEU A 83 6.56 -20.50 -3.90
CA LEU A 83 5.45 -21.32 -4.42
C LEU A 83 5.91 -22.30 -5.51
N GLY A 84 6.91 -21.94 -6.32
CA GLY A 84 7.49 -22.84 -7.32
C GLY A 84 8.22 -24.04 -6.71
N ILE A 85 8.95 -23.85 -5.61
CA ILE A 85 9.64 -24.94 -4.88
C ILE A 85 8.63 -25.88 -4.23
N LEU A 86 7.54 -25.34 -3.66
CA LEU A 86 6.48 -26.16 -3.06
C LEU A 86 5.76 -26.99 -4.14
N ASN A 87 5.52 -26.43 -5.33
CA ASN A 87 4.92 -27.15 -6.45
C ASN A 87 5.88 -28.19 -7.09
N GLY A 88 7.21 -27.97 -7.00
CA GLY A 88 8.24 -28.91 -7.48
C GLY A 88 8.54 -30.05 -6.51
N LEU A 89 8.38 -29.85 -5.20
CA LEU A 89 8.55 -30.91 -4.19
C LEU A 89 7.38 -31.92 -4.19
N LEU A 90 6.26 -31.56 -4.80
CA LEU A 90 5.04 -32.39 -4.90
C LEU A 90 4.86 -33.03 -6.29
N GLY A 91 5.66 -32.64 -7.28
CA GLY A 91 5.59 -33.13 -8.66
C GLY A 91 6.97 -33.56 -9.14
N GLY A 92 7.27 -34.85 -9.01
CA GLY A 92 8.55 -35.43 -9.39
C GLY A 92 8.99 -35.05 -10.81
N GLN A 93 10.14 -34.39 -10.92
CA GLN A 93 10.79 -34.11 -12.21
C GLN A 93 11.89 -35.14 -12.46
N ASN A 94 11.46 -36.24 -13.09
CA ASN A 94 12.35 -37.04 -13.92
C ASN A 94 12.52 -36.30 -15.26
N GLY A 95 13.76 -35.88 -15.55
CA GLY A 95 14.19 -35.66 -16.93
C GLY A 95 14.21 -34.21 -17.43
N GLN A 96 15.43 -33.79 -17.74
CA GLN A 96 15.80 -32.91 -18.88
C GLN A 96 15.84 -31.39 -18.62
N GLN A 97 16.97 -31.00 -18.04
CA GLN A 97 17.63 -29.71 -18.19
C GLN A 97 18.08 -29.51 -19.66
N PRO A 98 17.78 -28.38 -20.34
CA PRO A 98 18.32 -28.11 -21.68
C PRO A 98 19.71 -27.46 -21.59
N ALA A 99 20.67 -27.98 -22.36
CA ALA A 99 22.01 -27.38 -22.58
C ALA A 99 21.95 -26.27 -23.67
N PRO A 100 22.93 -25.35 -23.73
CA PRO A 100 22.87 -24.19 -24.63
C PRO A 100 23.53 -24.42 -26.01
N SER A 101 23.02 -23.66 -27.00
CA SER A 101 23.65 -23.21 -28.25
C SER A 101 23.77 -24.19 -29.44
N ALA A 102 22.92 -24.00 -30.45
CA ALA A 102 23.29 -24.09 -31.87
C ALA A 102 22.26 -23.32 -32.73
N GLN A 103 22.74 -22.34 -33.50
CA GLN A 103 21.97 -21.62 -34.53
C GLN A 103 21.52 -22.58 -35.64
N GLN A 104 20.26 -22.50 -36.07
CA GLN A 104 19.84 -22.93 -37.42
C GLN A 104 18.86 -21.89 -38.02
N PRO A 105 19.03 -21.51 -39.31
CA PRO A 105 18.19 -20.51 -39.99
C PRO A 105 16.78 -21.06 -40.34
N PRO A 106 15.79 -20.21 -40.65
CA PRO A 106 14.45 -20.67 -40.96
C PRO A 106 14.38 -21.30 -42.35
N SER A 107 14.07 -22.61 -42.41
CA SER A 107 13.66 -23.27 -43.65
C SER A 107 12.22 -22.88 -43.99
N SER A 108 12.06 -22.33 -45.19
CA SER A 108 10.80 -21.99 -45.86
C SER A 108 9.87 -23.20 -46.05
N ALA A 109 8.58 -22.98 -45.80
CA ALA A 109 7.50 -23.97 -45.91
C ALA A 109 7.18 -24.42 -47.35
N PRO A 110 6.69 -25.65 -47.55
CA PRO A 110 5.84 -26.03 -48.70
C PRO A 110 4.41 -26.37 -48.21
N PRO A 111 3.46 -26.80 -49.07
CA PRO A 111 3.37 -26.78 -50.55
C PRO A 111 2.10 -26.03 -51.03
N HIS A 112 1.75 -26.08 -52.32
CA HIS A 112 0.44 -26.56 -52.83
C HIS A 112 0.37 -26.42 -54.36
N SER A 113 0.15 -27.59 -55.01
CA SER A 113 -0.28 -27.87 -56.40
C SER A 113 0.66 -27.57 -57.56
#